data_AF-A0A2V8FKC4-F1
#
_entry.id   AF-A0A2V8FKC4-F1
#
_cell.length_a   1.000
_cell.length_b   1.000
_cell.length_c   1.000
_cell.angle_alpha   90.00
_cell.angle_beta   90.00
_cell.angle_gamma   90.00
#
_symmetry.space_group_name_H-M   'P 1'
#
loop_
_entity.id
_entity.type
_entity.pdbx_description
1 polymer ?
#
loop_
_entity_poly.entity_id
_entity_poly.type
_entity_poly.pdbx_seq_one_letter_code
_entity_poly.pdbx_strand_id
1 'polypeptide(L)'
;MEGRVTVPDHTLTIGPHARITADVSARVVVILGTVKGNMTAADKIEIRATGNVIGDLTAPRLALEEGGCLQGRVAIPKADGK
;
A
#
# COMPACT_ATOMS: atom_id res chain seq x y z
N MET A 1 15.64 2.62 3.93
CA MET A 1 15.03 3.10 5.17
C MET A 1 14.26 1.94 5.77
N GLU A 2 14.62 1.53 6.98
CA GLU A 2 13.90 0.52 7.77
C GLU A 2 13.11 1.25 8.85
N GLY A 3 11.84 0.91 9.04
CA GLY A 3 11.03 1.58 10.06
C GLY A 3 9.53 1.34 9.91
N ARG A 4 8.75 2.23 10.53
CA ARG A 4 7.29 2.22 10.48
C ARG A 4 6.80 3.61 10.11
N VAL A 5 5.86 3.69 9.18
CA VAL A 5 5.23 4.94 8.75
C VAL A 5 3.76 4.89 9.10
N THR A 6 3.29 5.81 9.95
CA THR A 6 1.90 5.84 10.41
C THR A 6 1.31 7.24 10.18
N VAL A 7 0.35 7.34 9.26
CA VAL A 7 -0.36 8.56 8.89
C VAL A 7 -1.86 8.26 8.67
N PRO A 8 -2.59 7.88 9.75
CA PRO A 8 -3.88 7.20 9.68
C PRO A 8 -4.99 7.99 8.99
N ASP A 9 -4.94 9.32 9.01
CA ASP A 9 -5.96 10.20 8.44
C ASP A 9 -5.53 10.85 7.11
N HIS A 10 -4.36 10.47 6.59
CA HIS A 10 -3.76 11.11 5.44
C HIS A 10 -3.44 10.14 4.31
N THR A 11 -3.14 10.74 3.16
CA THR A 11 -2.67 10.01 1.98
C THR A 11 -1.15 9.94 2.04
N LEU A 12 -0.60 8.74 1.98
CA LEU A 12 0.83 8.52 1.80
C LEU A 12 1.13 8.21 0.33
N THR A 13 1.99 9.01 -0.27
CA THR A 13 2.47 8.77 -1.64
C THR A 13 3.93 8.39 -1.64
N ILE A 14 4.25 7.26 -2.25
CA ILE A 14 5.61 6.74 -2.41
C ILE A 14 6.04 7.03 -3.84
N GLY A 15 7.03 7.91 -4.00
CA GLY A 15 7.51 8.35 -5.30
C GLY A 15 8.13 7.23 -6.16
N PRO A 16 8.27 7.43 -7.48
CA PRO A 16 8.67 6.40 -8.43
C PRO A 16 10.08 5.82 -8.20
N HIS A 17 10.98 6.60 -7.60
CA HIS A 17 12.35 6.18 -7.29
C HIS A 17 12.55 5.82 -5.81
N ALA A 18 11.48 5.85 -5.02
CA ALA A 18 11.56 5.55 -3.60
C ALA A 18 11.67 4.04 -3.39
N ARG A 19 12.57 3.64 -2.48
CA ARG A 19 12.70 2.26 -2.02
C ARG A 19 12.56 2.21 -0.51
N ILE A 20 11.45 1.66 -0.04
CA ILE A 20 11.08 1.65 1.37
C ILE A 20 11.00 0.21 1.86
N THR A 21 11.60 -0.08 3.01
CA THR A 21 11.42 -1.35 3.71
C THR A 21 10.76 -1.04 5.05
N ALA A 22 9.43 -0.97 5.10
CA ALA A 22 8.73 -0.49 6.29
C ALA A 22 7.29 -1.01 6.37
N ASP A 23 6.78 -1.09 7.60
CA ASP A 23 5.34 -1.25 7.81
C ASP A 23 4.64 0.10 7.67
N VAL A 24 3.60 0.13 6.83
CA VAL A 24 2.88 1.36 6.47
C VAL A 24 1.45 1.29 6.99
N SER A 25 0.99 2.33 7.66
CA SER A 25 -0.41 2.51 8.04
C SER A 25 -0.89 3.89 7.64
N ALA A 26 -1.92 3.99 6.80
CA ALA A 26 -2.46 5.26 6.31
C ALA A 26 -3.95 5.19 6.00
N ARG A 27 -4.58 6.32 5.64
CA ARG A 27 -5.93 6.29 5.08
C ARG A 27 -5.90 5.76 3.64
N VAL A 28 -5.07 6.39 2.81
CA VAL A 28 -4.85 6.05 1.40
C VAL A 28 -3.36 5.88 1.18
N VAL A 29 -2.97 4.85 0.43
CA VAL A 29 -1.57 4.65 0.03
C VAL A 29 -1.46 4.60 -1.48
N VAL A 30 -0.59 5.43 -2.06
CA VAL A 30 -0.30 5.47 -3.50
C VAL A 30 1.16 5.10 -3.73
N ILE A 31 1.40 4.09 -4.55
CA ILE A 31 2.71 3.44 -4.68
C ILE A 31 3.19 3.53 -6.12
N LEU A 32 4.20 4.36 -6.36
CA LEU A 32 4.89 4.47 -7.65
C LEU A 32 6.26 3.76 -7.64
N GLY A 33 6.85 3.58 -6.46
CA GLY A 33 8.18 2.99 -6.27
C GLY A 33 8.16 1.56 -5.72
N THR A 34 9.25 1.16 -5.06
CA THR A 34 9.39 -0.18 -4.45
C THR A 34 9.15 -0.14 -2.95
N VAL A 35 8.27 -1.02 -2.48
CA VAL A 35 7.93 -1.16 -1.06
C VAL A 35 8.08 -2.60 -0.64
N LYS A 36 8.78 -2.83 0.47
CA LYS A 36 8.87 -4.13 1.13
C LYS A 36 8.38 -4.02 2.58
N GLY A 37 7.31 -4.71 2.94
CA GLY A 37 6.73 -4.64 4.28
C GLY A 37 5.21 -4.74 4.26
N ASN A 38 4.60 -4.77 5.43
CA ASN A 38 3.16 -4.91 5.54
C ASN A 38 2.51 -3.53 5.43
N MET A 39 1.36 -3.46 4.76
CA MET A 39 0.67 -2.19 4.56
C MET A 39 -0.80 -2.32 4.90
N THR A 40 -1.26 -1.39 5.73
CA THR A 40 -2.66 -1.27 6.11
C THR A 40 -3.17 0.08 5.63
N ALA A 41 -4.23 0.08 4.82
CA ALA A 41 -4.95 1.29 4.47
C ALA A 41 -6.39 1.22 4.95
N ALA A 42 -6.86 2.30 5.59
CA ALA A 42 -8.23 2.38 6.05
C ALA A 42 -9.24 2.51 4.89
N ASP A 43 -8.82 3.03 3.74
CA ASP A 43 -9.73 3.41 2.66
C ASP A 43 -9.35 2.79 1.31
N LYS A 44 -8.10 2.97 0.85
CA LYS A 44 -7.65 2.42 -0.44
C LYS A 44 -6.13 2.28 -0.54
N ILE A 45 -5.68 1.24 -1.24
CA ILE A 45 -4.30 1.13 -1.74
C ILE A 45 -4.32 1.23 -3.28
N GLU A 46 -3.47 2.08 -3.84
CA GLU A 46 -3.22 2.21 -5.28
C GLU A 46 -1.77 1.81 -5.59
N ILE A 47 -1.59 0.80 -6.42
CA ILE A 47 -0.30 0.45 -7.01
C ILE A 47 -0.32 0.97 -8.44
N ARG A 48 0.55 1.94 -8.71
CA ARG A 48 0.69 2.57 -10.03
C ARG A 48 1.51 1.70 -10.98
N ALA A 49 1.57 2.08 -12.25
CA ALA A 49 2.23 1.30 -13.31
C ALA A 49 3.70 0.90 -13.05
N THR A 50 4.43 1.62 -12.20
CA THR A 50 5.83 1.29 -11.82
C THR A 50 5.96 0.77 -10.38
N GLY A 51 4.84 0.68 -9.67
CA GLY A 51 4.78 0.29 -8.27
C GLY A 51 5.13 -1.19 -8.08
N ASN A 52 6.05 -1.48 -7.16
CA ASN A 52 6.47 -2.83 -6.84
C ASN A 52 6.31 -3.07 -5.33
N VAL A 53 5.42 -3.99 -4.96
CA VAL A 53 5.09 -4.26 -3.56
C VAL A 53 5.45 -5.69 -3.20
N ILE A 54 6.19 -5.86 -2.11
CA ILE A 54 6.55 -7.16 -1.56
C ILE A 54 6.13 -7.20 -0.08
N GLY A 55 5.04 -7.90 0.23
CA GLY A 55 4.50 -7.99 1.58
C GLY A 55 2.98 -8.08 1.61
N ASP A 56 2.41 -8.07 2.81
CA ASP A 56 0.98 -8.26 3.00
C ASP A 56 0.22 -6.93 3.01
N LEU A 57 -0.85 -6.84 2.22
CA LEU A 57 -1.71 -5.67 2.11
C LEU A 57 -3.06 -5.92 2.76
N THR A 58 -3.53 -4.96 3.55
CA THR A 58 -4.90 -4.95 4.10
C THR A 58 -5.57 -3.63 3.78
N ALA A 59 -6.63 -3.66 2.96
CA ALA A 59 -7.42 -2.47 2.65
C ALA A 59 -8.80 -2.85 2.10
N PRO A 60 -9.85 -2.05 2.33
CA PRO A 60 -11.17 -2.35 1.79
C PRO A 60 -11.24 -2.18 0.26
N ARG A 61 -10.29 -1.44 -0.33
CA ARG A 61 -10.18 -1.23 -1.78
C ARG A 61 -8.71 -1.32 -2.21
N LEU A 62 -8.47 -2.06 -3.30
CA LEU A 62 -7.17 -2.17 -3.95
C LEU A 62 -7.35 -1.82 -5.44
N ALA A 63 -6.50 -0.93 -5.95
CA ALA A 63 -6.36 -0.65 -7.37
C ALA A 63 -4.94 -0.98 -7.81
N LEU A 64 -4.80 -1.73 -8.89
CA LEU A 64 -3.54 -2.12 -9.49
C LEU A 64 -3.57 -1.69 -10.96
N GLU A 65 -2.71 -0.74 -11.32
CA GLU A 65 -2.52 -0.33 -12.72
C GLU A 65 -1.67 -1.34 -13.49
N GLU A 66 -1.82 -1.36 -14.82
CA GLU A 66 -1.00 -2.17 -15.71
C GLU A 66 0.50 -1.85 -15.53
N GLY A 67 1.31 -2.89 -15.33
CA GLY A 67 2.74 -2.78 -15.02
C GLY A 67 3.05 -2.76 -13.52
N GLY A 68 2.07 -2.46 -12.67
CA GLY A 68 2.22 -2.60 -11.22
C GLY A 68 2.39 -4.06 -10.82
N CYS A 69 3.26 -4.33 -9.86
CA CYS A 69 3.52 -5.66 -9.35
C CYS A 69 3.26 -5.75 -7.85
N LEU A 70 2.59 -6.82 -7.45
CA LEU A 70 2.36 -7.18 -6.06
C LEU A 70 2.75 -8.63 -5.83
N GLN A 71 3.60 -8.85 -4.83
CA GLN A 71 3.99 -10.16 -4.34
C GLN A 71 3.71 -10.25 -2.84
N GLY A 72 2.65 -10.98 -2.47
CA GLY A 72 2.27 -11.20 -1.08
C GLY A 72 0.79 -11.49 -0.94
N ARG A 73 0.26 -11.39 0.28
CA ARG A 73 -1.16 -11.62 0.54
C ARG A 73 -1.94 -10.31 0.50
N VAL A 74 -3.11 -10.34 -0.13
CA VAL A 74 -4.07 -9.22 -0.05
C VAL A 74 -5.27 -9.66 0.78
N ALA A 75 -5.56 -8.92 1.84
CA ALA A 75 -6.76 -9.02 2.63
C ALA A 75 -7.66 -7.83 2.31
N ILE A 76 -8.83 -8.11 1.72
CA ILE A 76 -9.90 -7.13 1.55
C ILE A 76 -10.92 -7.37 2.67
N PRO A 77 -10.82 -6.68 3.83
CA PRO A 77 -11.84 -6.80 4.85
C PRO A 77 -13.17 -6.36 4.24
N LYS A 78 -14.19 -7.22 4.32
CA LYS A 78 -15.56 -6.81 4.00
C LYS A 78 -15.90 -5.66 4.95
N ALA A 79 -16.29 -4.52 4.39
CA ALA A 79 -17.08 -3.56 5.14
C ALA A 79 -18.37 -4.31 5.47
N ASP A 80 -18.48 -4.83 6.69
CA ASP A 80 -19.71 -5.42 7.18
C ASP A 80 -20.74 -4.29 7.15
N GLY A 81 -21.59 -4.32 6.13
CA GLY A 81 -22.64 -3.33 5.92
C GLY A 81 -23.57 -3.42 7.10
N LYS A 82 -23.47 -2.43 7.99
CA LYS A 82 -24.40 -2.27 9.10
C LYS A 82 -25.74 -1.74 8.60
#